data_AF-A0A6P5H3K0-F1
#
_entry.id   AF-A0A6P5H3K0-F1
#
_cell.length_a   1.000
_cell.length_b   1.000
_cell.length_c   1.000
_cell.angle_alpha   90.00
_cell.angle_beta   90.00
_cell.angle_gamma   90.00
#
_symmetry.space_group_name_H-M   'P 1'
#
loop_
_entity.id
_entity.type
_entity.pdbx_description
1 polymer ?
#
loop_
_entity_poly.entity_id
_entity_poly.type
_entity_poly.pdbx_seq_one_letter_code
_entity_poly.pdbx_strand_id
1 'polypeptide(L)'
;MRRRLTTLLFAVTVSVLALSSFFVHLSGDPLSVRRLRPFYSPRLIGSSDAPIPRSEGSDRSAEMIRWSPLVYDAISTPDDIVVFAKGVNTRQGANAAEVRCVYYSVHGGAAPSSSAQEVFRCPHPPPEALSRTFSSPLRISLAIAPDFSPAIPSVANYHPPRVPPRGELGNTPRSLICACTMVYNAAKFLREWVAYHAAVGVDRFYVYDNASDDDLVPAVDRLVSEGFNVSARYWPWPKAQEAGFSHCAAVSRAECEWMAFIDVDEFVFSPNWAGSARPARSMLGSVVSVPPSVGQVSIDCHVFGPSGQTAHPKGGVTQGYTCRQLAEERHKSFIRLDAVDRSLVNSVHHFGLKEGFRTVKARSVRVNHYKYQVWDEFKLKFRRRASTYVADWTNTVNAGSRDRTPGLGFEAVEPAGWSQKFCEVNDTRLKDTNQKWFGAVGPSGEYRMAWE
;
A
#
# COMPACT_ATOMS: atom_id res chain seq x y z
N MET A 1 -16.51 -12.14 18.72
CA MET A 1 -15.76 -11.06 18.02
C MET A 1 -16.07 -9.63 18.49
N ARG A 2 -17.25 -9.32 19.07
CA ARG A 2 -17.62 -7.95 19.49
C ARG A 2 -16.97 -7.36 20.76
N ARG A 3 -16.14 -8.10 21.50
CA ARG A 3 -15.50 -7.60 22.75
C ARG A 3 -14.01 -7.22 22.64
N ARG A 4 -13.35 -7.49 21.51
CA ARG A 4 -11.94 -7.07 21.27
C ARG A 4 -11.81 -5.78 20.45
N LEU A 5 -12.90 -5.29 19.85
CA LEU A 5 -12.93 -4.03 19.11
C LEU A 5 -13.01 -2.80 20.04
N THR A 6 -13.59 -2.94 21.23
CA THR A 6 -13.91 -1.80 22.11
C THR A 6 -12.69 -1.24 22.84
N THR A 7 -11.69 -2.06 23.15
CA THR A 7 -10.48 -1.64 23.88
C THR A 7 -9.42 -1.04 22.95
N LEU A 8 -9.38 -1.43 21.68
CA LEU A 8 -8.47 -0.84 20.69
C LEU A 8 -9.01 0.49 20.15
N LEU A 9 -10.34 0.64 20.05
CA LEU A 9 -10.94 1.94 19.75
C LEU A 9 -10.58 2.96 20.84
N PHE A 10 -10.74 2.64 22.14
CA PHE A 10 -10.52 3.64 23.19
C PHE A 10 -9.08 4.20 23.28
N ALA A 11 -8.05 3.42 22.95
CA ALA A 11 -6.66 3.92 22.95
C ALA A 11 -6.32 4.75 21.70
N VAL A 12 -6.98 4.50 20.56
CA VAL A 12 -6.76 5.22 19.31
C VAL A 12 -7.65 6.46 19.23
N THR A 13 -8.91 6.41 19.68
CA THR A 13 -9.83 7.56 19.67
C THR A 13 -9.35 8.70 20.57
N VAL A 14 -8.66 8.40 21.68
CA VAL A 14 -8.09 9.43 22.56
C VAL A 14 -6.86 10.10 21.95
N SER A 15 -6.14 9.42 21.06
CA SER A 15 -5.01 10.01 20.31
C SER A 15 -5.49 10.81 19.08
N VAL A 16 -6.65 10.44 18.50
CA VAL A 16 -7.21 11.08 17.30
C VAL A 16 -8.12 12.27 17.64
N LEU A 17 -8.91 12.22 18.72
CA LEU A 17 -9.73 13.35 19.17
C LEU A 17 -8.91 14.54 19.70
N ALA A 18 -7.67 14.31 20.13
CA ALA A 18 -6.79 15.39 20.58
C ALA A 18 -6.19 16.22 19.42
N LEU A 19 -6.29 15.75 18.18
CA LEU A 19 -5.72 16.43 17.00
C LEU A 19 -6.73 17.32 16.25
N SER A 20 -8.03 17.20 16.53
CA SER A 20 -9.07 17.99 15.85
C SER A 20 -9.44 19.30 16.57
N SER A 21 -8.89 19.62 17.75
CA SER A 21 -9.26 20.85 18.47
C SER A 21 -8.15 21.58 19.22
N PHE A 22 -6.88 21.19 19.08
CA PHE A 22 -5.76 22.01 19.54
C PHE A 22 -4.89 22.45 18.37
N PHE A 23 -5.25 23.60 17.79
CA PHE A 23 -4.24 24.49 17.20
C PHE A 23 -3.30 24.91 18.32
N VAL A 24 -2.22 24.14 18.54
CA VAL A 24 -1.08 24.67 19.28
C VAL A 24 -0.48 25.75 18.37
N HIS A 25 -0.76 27.00 18.72
CA HIS A 25 -0.11 28.17 18.15
C HIS A 25 1.40 28.07 18.42
N LEU A 26 2.15 27.52 17.46
CA LEU A 26 3.60 27.64 17.39
C LEU A 26 3.94 28.57 16.23
N SER A 27 3.61 29.84 16.44
CA SER A 27 4.10 30.96 15.64
C SER A 27 5.59 31.15 15.93
N GLY A 28 6.46 31.00 14.92
CA GLY A 28 7.82 31.56 14.97
C GLY A 28 8.94 30.75 14.33
N ASP A 29 8.90 29.41 14.34
CA ASP A 29 10.10 28.62 13.99
C ASP A 29 10.06 27.98 12.58
N PRO A 30 11.20 27.99 11.83
CA PRO A 30 11.33 27.32 10.53
C PRO A 30 11.04 25.81 10.59
N LEU A 31 10.40 25.27 9.54
CA LEU A 31 10.05 23.84 9.39
C LEU A 31 11.25 22.87 9.55
N SER A 32 12.47 23.34 9.29
CA SER A 32 13.71 22.56 9.43
C SER A 32 14.06 22.24 10.90
N VAL A 33 13.73 23.13 11.84
CA VAL A 33 14.09 22.98 13.26
C VAL A 33 13.06 22.14 14.02
N ARG A 34 11.82 22.06 13.52
CA ARG A 34 10.73 21.26 14.13
C ARG A 34 11.01 19.75 14.15
N ARG A 35 11.88 19.24 13.27
CA ARG A 35 12.28 17.81 13.24
C ARG A 35 13.27 17.42 14.34
N LEU A 36 13.89 18.40 15.00
CA LEU A 36 14.98 18.16 15.95
C LEU A 36 14.50 18.15 17.41
N ARG A 37 13.32 18.72 17.71
CA ARG A 37 12.80 18.81 19.09
C ARG A 37 11.92 17.62 19.48
N PRO A 38 12.00 17.13 20.73
CA PRO A 38 11.06 16.16 21.30
C PRO A 38 9.61 16.67 21.24
N PHE A 39 8.69 15.82 20.79
CA PHE A 39 7.26 16.03 20.98
C PHE A 39 6.84 15.26 22.22
N TYR A 40 6.09 15.88 23.12
CA TYR A 40 5.65 15.21 24.35
C TYR A 40 4.16 14.88 24.27
N SER A 41 3.77 13.71 24.80
CA SER A 41 2.38 13.29 24.83
C SER A 41 1.52 14.32 25.56
N PRO A 42 0.42 14.81 24.95
CA PRO A 42 -0.48 15.72 25.62
C PRO A 42 -1.10 15.05 26.85
N ARG A 43 -1.23 15.80 27.94
CA ARG A 43 -1.92 15.35 29.14
C ARG A 43 -3.39 15.68 29.03
N LEU A 44 -4.23 14.67 29.23
CA LEU A 44 -5.65 14.89 29.48
C LEU A 44 -5.77 15.34 30.92
N ILE A 45 -6.18 16.59 31.12
CA ILE A 45 -6.50 17.14 32.44
C ILE A 45 -8.02 17.12 32.55
N GLY A 46 -8.55 16.48 33.59
CA GLY A 46 -10.00 16.47 33.85
C GLY A 46 -10.45 17.85 34.35
N SER A 47 -11.71 18.23 34.13
CA SER A 47 -12.24 19.54 34.56
C SER A 47 -12.29 19.74 36.08
N SER A 48 -11.97 18.70 36.87
CA SER A 48 -11.94 18.72 38.33
C SER A 48 -10.52 18.73 38.93
N ASP A 49 -9.47 18.71 38.12
CA ASP A 49 -8.10 18.65 38.63
C ASP A 49 -7.62 20.06 38.98
N ALA A 50 -7.50 20.35 40.29
CA ALA A 50 -6.89 21.58 40.78
C ALA A 50 -5.42 21.67 40.29
N PRO A 51 -4.86 22.88 40.09
CA PRO A 51 -3.49 23.02 39.62
C PRO A 51 -2.51 22.49 40.67
N ILE A 52 -1.93 21.31 40.42
CA ILE A 52 -0.90 20.73 41.28
C ILE A 52 0.38 21.58 41.14
N PRO A 53 1.02 22.01 42.25
CA PRO A 53 2.29 22.73 42.19
C PRO A 53 3.36 21.89 41.50
N ARG A 54 4.10 22.50 40.56
CA ARG A 54 5.19 21.86 39.82
C ARG A 54 6.28 21.41 40.80
N SER A 55 6.38 20.10 41.08
CA SER A 55 7.60 19.53 41.67
C SER A 55 8.66 19.40 40.57
N GLU A 56 9.87 19.91 40.80
CA GLU A 56 10.97 19.93 39.82
C GLU A 56 11.57 18.55 39.47
N GLY A 57 10.96 17.43 39.88
CA GLY A 57 11.60 16.11 39.81
C GLY A 57 10.85 14.98 39.11
N SER A 58 9.54 15.02 38.92
CA SER A 58 8.78 13.78 38.60
C SER A 58 7.87 13.80 37.37
N ASP A 59 7.86 14.88 36.58
CA ASP A 59 6.75 15.09 35.63
C ASP A 59 7.22 15.34 34.19
N ARG A 60 7.99 14.40 33.63
CA ARG A 60 8.29 14.40 32.19
C ARG A 60 7.17 13.65 31.47
N SER A 61 6.31 14.38 30.77
CA SER A 61 5.42 13.79 29.75
C SER A 61 6.28 12.90 28.82
N ALA A 62 5.77 11.72 28.46
CA ALA A 62 6.52 10.79 27.61
C ALA A 62 6.79 11.45 26.25
N GLU A 63 8.03 11.36 25.73
CA GLU A 63 8.31 11.77 24.36
C GLU A 63 7.51 10.86 23.41
N MET A 64 6.70 11.46 22.54
CA MET A 64 6.00 10.77 21.47
C MET A 64 7.01 10.11 20.55
N ILE A 65 6.73 8.86 20.19
CA ILE A 65 7.53 8.09 19.26
C ILE A 65 7.62 8.85 17.94
N ARG A 66 8.84 9.17 17.51
CA ARG A 66 9.08 9.79 16.20
C ARG A 66 8.85 8.76 15.10
N TRP A 67 8.25 9.19 13.99
CA TRP A 67 8.03 8.35 12.80
C TRP A 67 9.31 8.17 11.94
N SER A 68 10.45 8.70 12.41
CA SER A 68 11.72 8.73 11.66
C SER A 68 12.48 7.41 11.79
N PRO A 69 13.00 6.99 12.98
CA PRO A 69 13.34 5.59 13.23
C PRO A 69 12.19 4.90 14.00
N LEU A 70 11.55 3.91 13.39
CA LEU A 70 10.45 3.17 14.00
C LEU A 70 10.36 1.76 13.42
N VAL A 71 10.30 0.75 14.29
CA VAL A 71 9.89 -0.61 13.92
C VAL A 71 8.37 -0.69 14.08
N TYR A 72 7.66 -0.86 12.98
CA TYR A 72 6.22 -0.58 12.94
C TYR A 72 5.33 -1.79 12.70
N ASP A 73 5.85 -2.87 12.11
CA ASP A 73 5.11 -4.12 11.95
C ASP A 73 6.09 -5.32 11.92
N ALA A 74 5.59 -6.52 12.19
CA ALA A 74 6.34 -7.75 12.07
C ALA A 74 5.42 -8.93 11.74
N ILE A 75 5.87 -9.82 10.85
CA ILE A 75 5.18 -11.06 10.50
C ILE A 75 6.10 -12.26 10.69
N SER A 76 5.57 -13.31 11.32
CA SER A 76 6.31 -14.55 11.52
C SER A 76 6.03 -15.52 10.38
N THR A 77 7.09 -15.98 9.74
CA THR A 77 7.10 -17.09 8.80
C THR A 77 7.55 -18.37 9.53
N PRO A 78 7.45 -19.55 8.91
CA PRO A 78 8.01 -20.76 9.49
C PRO A 78 9.51 -20.65 9.82
N ASP A 79 10.27 -19.90 9.02
CA ASP A 79 11.74 -19.86 9.11
C ASP A 79 12.25 -18.65 9.92
N ASP A 80 11.54 -17.52 9.84
CA ASP A 80 12.03 -16.23 10.31
C ASP A 80 10.90 -15.26 10.66
N ILE A 81 11.27 -14.04 11.05
CA ILE A 81 10.39 -12.91 11.25
C ILE A 81 10.76 -11.85 10.22
N VAL A 82 9.78 -11.42 9.42
CA VAL A 82 9.93 -10.25 8.57
C VAL A 82 9.53 -9.03 9.38
N VAL A 83 10.50 -8.18 9.69
CA VAL A 83 10.36 -6.96 10.48
C VAL A 83 10.36 -5.75 9.54
N PHE A 84 9.40 -4.85 9.75
CA PHE A 84 9.27 -3.63 8.96
C PHE A 84 9.72 -2.41 9.77
N ALA A 85 10.69 -1.66 9.26
CA ALA A 85 11.29 -0.55 9.98
C ALA A 85 11.67 0.65 9.09
N LYS A 86 11.39 1.85 9.58
CA LYS A 86 11.82 3.13 8.98
C LYS A 86 13.10 3.64 9.63
N GLY A 87 13.84 4.46 8.86
CA GLY A 87 14.99 5.21 9.37
C GLY A 87 16.28 4.40 9.54
N VAL A 88 16.30 3.14 9.08
CA VAL A 88 17.47 2.25 9.17
C VAL A 88 18.28 2.31 7.87
N ASN A 89 17.67 1.89 6.75
CA ASN A 89 18.32 1.86 5.45
C ASN A 89 18.14 3.21 4.74
N THR A 90 18.92 4.22 5.11
CA THR A 90 18.74 5.60 4.58
C THR A 90 19.45 5.87 3.25
N ARG A 91 20.33 4.97 2.78
CA ARG A 91 20.94 4.96 1.43
C ARG A 91 21.20 3.51 0.99
N GLN A 92 21.27 3.27 -0.32
CA GLN A 92 21.43 1.95 -0.99
C GLN A 92 22.19 0.91 -0.15
N GLY A 93 21.44 0.01 0.50
CA GLY A 93 21.95 -1.14 1.25
C GLY A 93 22.64 -0.78 2.57
N ALA A 94 21.92 -0.81 3.69
CA ALA A 94 22.63 -0.98 4.95
C ALA A 94 23.19 -2.40 4.98
N ASN A 95 24.43 -2.53 5.46
CA ASN A 95 25.03 -3.84 5.67
C ASN A 95 24.25 -4.56 6.78
N ALA A 96 23.78 -5.77 6.53
CA ALA A 96 23.09 -6.57 7.56
C ALA A 96 23.94 -6.73 8.84
N ALA A 97 25.27 -6.65 8.72
CA ALA A 97 26.19 -6.68 9.85
C ALA A 97 26.09 -5.47 10.82
N GLU A 98 25.54 -4.35 10.36
CA GLU A 98 25.36 -3.11 11.14
C GLU A 98 24.01 -3.04 11.85
N VAL A 99 23.19 -4.09 11.76
CA VAL A 99 21.86 -4.15 12.37
C VAL A 99 21.72 -5.40 13.23
N ARG A 100 21.06 -5.28 14.39
CA ARG A 100 20.73 -6.39 15.28
C ARG A 100 19.23 -6.42 15.56
N CYS A 101 18.63 -7.58 15.43
CA CYS A 101 17.28 -7.90 15.87
C CYS A 101 17.27 -8.05 17.39
N VAL A 102 16.47 -7.22 18.06
CA VAL A 102 16.39 -7.14 19.52
C VAL A 102 14.99 -7.56 19.97
N TYR A 103 14.91 -8.40 20.99
CA TYR A 103 13.65 -8.83 21.60
C TYR A 103 13.59 -8.27 23.02
N TYR A 104 12.54 -7.51 23.34
CA TYR A 104 12.38 -6.85 24.64
C TYR A 104 12.14 -7.88 25.74
N SER A 105 13.23 -8.50 26.22
CA SER A 105 13.33 -9.45 27.36
C SER A 105 14.67 -10.20 27.36
N VAL A 106 15.48 -10.09 26.30
CA VAL A 106 16.73 -10.84 26.11
C VAL A 106 17.90 -9.87 25.84
N HIS A 107 19.04 -10.14 26.47
CA HIS A 107 20.30 -9.46 26.17
C HIS A 107 21.00 -10.14 24.98
N GLY A 108 21.54 -9.34 24.06
CA GLY A 108 22.18 -9.84 22.85
C GLY A 108 21.17 -10.02 21.71
N GLY A 109 21.29 -9.18 20.68
CA GLY A 109 20.49 -9.29 19.46
C GLY A 109 21.15 -10.19 18.42
N ALA A 110 20.35 -10.71 17.49
CA ALA A 110 20.85 -11.51 16.37
C ALA A 110 21.02 -10.65 15.11
N ALA A 111 22.01 -10.94 14.26
CA ALA A 111 22.08 -10.26 12.96
C ALA A 111 20.92 -10.72 12.06
N PRO A 112 20.26 -9.82 11.31
CA PRO A 112 19.26 -10.23 10.33
C PRO A 112 19.92 -11.02 9.20
N SER A 113 19.23 -12.03 8.67
CA SER A 113 19.72 -12.80 7.52
C SER A 113 19.61 -12.02 6.20
N SER A 114 18.79 -10.97 6.17
CA SER A 114 18.63 -10.05 5.04
C SER A 114 18.16 -8.69 5.54
N SER A 115 18.63 -7.63 4.89
CA SER A 115 18.13 -6.27 5.07
C SER A 115 17.98 -5.61 3.70
N ALA A 116 16.76 -5.19 3.35
CA ALA A 116 16.48 -4.53 2.08
C ALA A 116 15.34 -3.53 2.27
N GLN A 117 15.55 -2.27 1.85
CA GLN A 117 14.55 -1.20 2.01
C GLN A 117 14.09 -1.09 3.48
N GLU A 118 12.80 -1.24 3.76
CA GLU A 118 12.27 -1.24 5.13
C GLU A 118 12.08 -2.65 5.70
N VAL A 119 12.60 -3.68 5.04
CA VAL A 119 12.37 -5.09 5.34
C VAL A 119 13.63 -5.74 5.93
N PHE A 120 13.48 -6.38 7.09
CA PHE A 120 14.55 -7.08 7.80
C PHE A 120 14.11 -8.50 8.13
N ARG A 121 14.94 -9.51 7.82
CA ARG A 121 14.66 -10.91 8.15
C ARG A 121 15.39 -11.28 9.44
N CYS A 122 14.67 -11.25 10.55
CA CYS A 122 15.19 -11.60 11.88
C CYS A 122 14.93 -13.07 12.19
N PRO A 123 15.82 -13.78 12.89
CA PRO A 123 15.52 -15.13 13.36
C PRO A 123 14.36 -15.12 14.38
N HIS A 124 13.79 -16.29 14.66
CA HIS A 124 12.85 -16.42 15.77
C HIS A 124 13.56 -16.17 17.11
N PRO A 125 12.85 -15.60 18.12
CA PRO A 125 13.43 -15.39 19.43
C PRO A 125 13.82 -16.73 20.07
N PRO A 126 14.87 -16.75 20.91
CA PRO A 126 15.28 -17.97 21.59
C PRO A 126 14.23 -18.35 22.67
N PRO A 127 14.13 -19.64 23.06
CA PRO A 127 13.08 -20.14 23.96
C PRO A 127 12.95 -19.39 25.29
N GLU A 128 14.05 -18.83 25.79
CA GLU A 128 14.10 -18.06 27.03
C GLU A 128 13.31 -16.74 26.93
N ALA A 129 13.23 -16.15 25.73
CA ALA A 129 12.45 -14.94 25.46
C ALA A 129 10.94 -15.21 25.56
N LEU A 130 10.51 -16.40 25.11
CA LEU A 130 9.11 -16.81 25.06
C LEU A 130 8.58 -17.20 26.45
N SER A 131 9.47 -17.68 27.32
CA SER A 131 9.12 -18.13 28.67
C SER A 131 8.90 -16.97 29.65
N ARG A 132 9.37 -15.75 29.33
CA ARG A 132 9.27 -14.56 30.21
C ARG A 132 7.99 -13.75 30.01
N THR A 133 7.19 -14.05 28.98
CA THR A 133 5.98 -13.29 28.64
C THR A 133 4.73 -13.92 29.23
N PHE A 134 4.39 -13.57 30.47
CA PHE A 134 3.18 -14.07 31.15
C PHE A 134 1.95 -13.16 30.98
N SER A 135 2.11 -11.89 30.56
CA SER A 135 0.99 -10.92 30.47
C SER A 135 1.05 -9.91 29.31
N SER A 136 2.20 -9.74 28.65
CA SER A 136 2.39 -8.77 27.55
C SER A 136 3.00 -9.43 26.31
N PRO A 137 2.62 -9.01 25.09
CA PRO A 137 3.19 -9.56 23.86
C PRO A 137 4.70 -9.26 23.79
N LEU A 138 5.48 -10.24 23.34
CA LEU A 138 6.91 -10.05 23.10
C LEU A 138 7.08 -8.98 22.00
N ARG A 139 7.78 -7.89 22.30
CA ARG A 139 8.08 -6.85 21.31
C ARG A 139 9.40 -7.14 20.61
N ILE A 140 9.41 -6.94 19.29
CA ILE A 140 10.62 -7.04 18.46
C ILE A 140 11.04 -5.64 17.99
N SER A 141 12.34 -5.38 17.96
CA SER A 141 12.91 -4.17 17.40
C SER A 141 14.25 -4.44 16.74
N LEU A 142 14.88 -3.37 16.26
CA LEU A 142 16.20 -3.35 15.66
C LEU A 142 17.09 -2.42 16.47
N ALA A 143 18.39 -2.69 16.47
CA ALA A 143 19.43 -1.79 16.96
C ALA A 143 20.50 -1.63 15.89
N ILE A 144 21.10 -0.45 15.78
CA ILE A 144 22.07 -0.10 14.73
C ILE A 144 23.47 0.03 15.36
N ALA A 145 24.51 -0.35 14.63
CA ALA A 145 25.90 -0.14 15.00
C ALA A 145 26.23 1.35 15.21
N PRO A 146 27.28 1.69 15.97
CA PRO A 146 28.25 0.79 16.62
C PRO A 146 27.85 0.37 18.04
N ASP A 147 26.97 1.13 18.69
CA ASP A 147 26.58 0.93 20.09
C ASP A 147 25.45 -0.10 20.27
N PHE A 148 24.68 -0.35 19.21
CA PHE A 148 23.49 -1.21 19.24
C PHE A 148 22.54 -0.86 20.40
N SER A 149 22.55 0.41 20.81
CA SER A 149 21.82 0.92 21.96
C SER A 149 21.66 2.44 21.86
N PRO A 150 20.45 3.00 22.05
CA PRO A 150 19.21 2.29 22.37
C PRO A 150 18.64 1.55 21.15
N ALA A 151 17.84 0.52 21.39
CA ALA A 151 17.04 -0.09 20.34
C ALA A 151 16.07 0.94 19.74
N ILE A 152 15.80 0.82 18.45
CA ILE A 152 14.82 1.66 17.74
C ILE A 152 13.46 1.54 18.45
N PRO A 153 12.70 2.62 18.62
CA PRO A 153 11.34 2.52 19.12
C PRO A 153 10.51 1.53 18.32
N SER A 154 9.73 0.67 18.99
CA SER A 154 8.94 -0.36 18.32
C SER A 154 7.50 -0.42 18.81
N VAL A 155 6.59 -0.54 17.86
CA VAL A 155 5.19 -0.94 18.07
C VAL A 155 4.90 -2.33 17.52
N ALA A 156 5.91 -2.98 16.92
CA ALA A 156 5.81 -4.32 16.35
C ALA A 156 5.83 -5.39 17.44
N ASN A 157 4.86 -6.30 17.38
CA ASN A 157 4.77 -7.45 18.27
C ASN A 157 5.21 -8.70 17.53
N TYR A 158 5.94 -9.56 18.23
CA TYR A 158 6.18 -10.92 17.80
C TYR A 158 4.94 -11.76 18.06
N HIS A 159 4.53 -12.51 17.05
CA HIS A 159 3.52 -13.54 17.15
C HIS A 159 4.14 -14.87 16.75
N PRO A 160 4.07 -15.93 17.57
CA PRO A 160 4.57 -17.24 17.15
C PRO A 160 3.95 -17.66 15.81
N PRO A 161 4.71 -18.32 14.92
CA PRO A 161 4.17 -18.85 13.68
C PRO A 161 2.91 -19.66 13.98
N ARG A 162 1.82 -19.37 13.27
CA ARG A 162 0.61 -20.20 13.38
C ARG A 162 0.96 -21.57 12.81
N VAL A 163 1.07 -22.58 13.66
CA VAL A 163 1.05 -23.98 13.24
C VAL A 163 -0.41 -24.32 13.02
N PRO A 164 -0.86 -24.57 11.78
CA PRO A 164 -2.25 -24.94 11.56
C PRO A 164 -2.50 -26.27 12.28
N PRO A 165 -3.68 -26.48 12.89
CA PRO A 165 -4.00 -27.76 13.52
C PRO A 165 -3.69 -28.90 12.55
N ARG A 166 -3.00 -29.96 13.02
CA ARG A 166 -2.74 -31.16 12.22
C ARG A 166 -4.08 -31.63 11.63
N GLY A 167 -4.24 -31.53 10.31
CA GLY A 167 -5.46 -31.94 9.59
C GLY A 167 -6.12 -30.87 8.72
N GLU A 168 -5.80 -29.58 8.87
CA GLU A 168 -6.38 -28.49 8.03
C GLU A 168 -5.47 -28.00 6.91
N LEU A 169 -4.20 -28.45 6.90
CA LEU A 169 -3.20 -28.04 5.92
C LEU A 169 -3.25 -28.96 4.70
N GLY A 170 -4.16 -28.71 3.75
CA GLY A 170 -4.07 -29.45 2.49
C GLY A 170 -5.16 -29.31 1.44
N ASN A 171 -6.31 -28.68 1.70
CA ASN A 171 -7.45 -28.82 0.78
C ASN A 171 -8.09 -27.53 0.25
N THR A 172 -7.63 -26.35 0.64
CA THR A 172 -8.05 -25.11 -0.03
C THR A 172 -7.07 -24.79 -1.17
N PRO A 173 -7.47 -24.93 -2.44
CA PRO A 173 -6.63 -24.55 -3.57
C PRO A 173 -6.34 -23.04 -3.50
N ARG A 174 -5.11 -22.66 -3.86
CA ARG A 174 -4.73 -21.25 -4.01
C ARG A 174 -5.58 -20.59 -5.07
N SER A 175 -5.94 -19.34 -4.85
CA SER A 175 -6.36 -18.44 -5.90
C SER A 175 -5.24 -18.34 -6.95
N LEU A 176 -5.58 -18.45 -8.22
CA LEU A 176 -4.62 -18.36 -9.31
C LEU A 176 -4.05 -16.94 -9.37
N ILE A 177 -4.92 -15.93 -9.36
CA ILE A 177 -4.52 -14.53 -9.47
C ILE A 177 -5.18 -13.73 -8.35
N CYS A 178 -4.36 -13.02 -7.59
CA CYS A 178 -4.79 -12.02 -6.63
C CYS A 178 -4.32 -10.63 -7.08
N ALA A 179 -4.94 -9.58 -6.56
CA ALA A 179 -4.48 -8.21 -6.75
C ALA A 179 -4.21 -7.54 -5.40
N CYS A 180 -3.12 -6.78 -5.33
CA CYS A 180 -2.75 -6.02 -4.15
C CYS A 180 -2.51 -4.57 -4.53
N THR A 181 -3.14 -3.66 -3.79
CA THR A 181 -3.05 -2.22 -4.03
C THR A 181 -2.93 -1.45 -2.72
N MET A 182 -2.44 -0.22 -2.78
CA MET A 182 -2.39 0.70 -1.64
C MET A 182 -3.14 1.97 -1.98
N VAL A 183 -4.06 2.37 -1.11
CA VAL A 183 -4.98 3.47 -1.36
C VAL A 183 -4.91 4.53 -0.27
N TYR A 184 -5.22 5.75 -0.67
CA TYR A 184 -5.57 6.86 0.21
C TYR A 184 -6.69 7.64 -0.47
N ASN A 185 -7.85 7.74 0.18
CA ASN A 185 -9.03 8.43 -0.33
C ASN A 185 -9.45 7.97 -1.74
N ALA A 186 -9.62 6.65 -1.90
CA ALA A 186 -9.92 6.03 -3.18
C ALA A 186 -11.19 5.16 -3.19
N ALA A 187 -12.07 5.30 -2.20
CA ALA A 187 -13.28 4.49 -2.05
C ALA A 187 -14.16 4.47 -3.30
N LYS A 188 -14.31 5.62 -3.97
CA LYS A 188 -15.13 5.75 -5.18
C LYS A 188 -14.63 4.95 -6.39
N PHE A 189 -13.33 4.64 -6.45
CA PHE A 189 -12.74 3.90 -7.57
C PHE A 189 -12.85 2.37 -7.38
N LEU A 190 -13.00 1.91 -6.13
CA LEU A 190 -12.90 0.50 -5.78
C LEU A 190 -13.92 -0.37 -6.51
N ARG A 191 -15.17 0.09 -6.64
CA ARG A 191 -16.25 -0.74 -7.20
C ARG A 191 -16.03 -1.06 -8.67
N GLU A 192 -15.70 -0.05 -9.49
CA GLU A 192 -15.33 -0.24 -10.89
C GLU A 192 -14.11 -1.17 -11.02
N TRP A 193 -13.06 -0.90 -10.24
CA TRP A 193 -11.81 -1.64 -10.31
C TRP A 193 -11.96 -3.12 -9.91
N VAL A 194 -12.67 -3.41 -8.82
CA VAL A 194 -12.93 -4.79 -8.35
C VAL A 194 -13.85 -5.52 -9.32
N ALA A 195 -14.98 -4.91 -9.73
CA ALA A 195 -15.94 -5.56 -10.63
C ALA A 195 -15.29 -5.94 -11.96
N TYR A 196 -14.51 -5.03 -12.55
CA TYR A 196 -13.79 -5.29 -13.79
C TYR A 196 -12.78 -6.42 -13.64
N HIS A 197 -11.85 -6.30 -12.67
CA HIS A 197 -10.76 -7.26 -12.52
C HIS A 197 -11.24 -8.64 -12.10
N ALA A 198 -12.31 -8.72 -11.29
CA ALA A 198 -12.93 -9.99 -10.92
C ALA A 198 -13.48 -10.71 -12.15
N ALA A 199 -14.14 -9.97 -13.05
CA ALA A 199 -14.73 -10.52 -14.26
C ALA A 199 -13.69 -11.06 -15.26
N VAL A 200 -12.51 -10.44 -15.32
CA VAL A 200 -11.41 -10.87 -16.23
C VAL A 200 -10.43 -11.86 -15.60
N GLY A 201 -10.56 -12.18 -14.30
CA GLY A 201 -9.88 -13.33 -13.69
C GLY A 201 -9.11 -13.10 -12.39
N VAL A 202 -9.27 -11.95 -11.71
CA VAL A 202 -8.74 -11.79 -10.34
C VAL A 202 -9.69 -12.47 -9.35
N ASP A 203 -9.13 -13.35 -8.51
CA ASP A 203 -9.88 -14.16 -7.56
C ASP A 203 -10.03 -13.51 -6.18
N ARG A 204 -9.06 -12.69 -5.77
CA ARG A 204 -9.00 -12.06 -4.45
C ARG A 204 -8.27 -10.72 -4.49
N PHE A 205 -8.72 -9.78 -3.67
CA PHE A 205 -8.22 -8.41 -3.59
C PHE A 205 -7.73 -8.06 -2.18
N TYR A 206 -6.54 -7.48 -2.10
CA TYR A 206 -5.95 -6.96 -0.87
C TYR A 206 -5.75 -5.44 -1.01
N VAL A 207 -6.46 -4.69 -0.19
CA VAL A 207 -6.45 -3.22 -0.19
C VAL A 207 -5.69 -2.74 1.05
N TYR A 208 -4.53 -2.11 0.84
CA TYR A 208 -3.76 -1.49 1.91
C TYR A 208 -4.22 -0.04 2.08
N ASP A 209 -4.92 0.24 3.17
CA ASP A 209 -5.44 1.57 3.49
C ASP A 209 -4.38 2.42 4.19
N ASN A 210 -3.87 3.44 3.50
CA ASN A 210 -2.89 4.38 4.05
C ASN A 210 -3.57 5.55 4.76
N ALA A 211 -4.41 5.20 5.74
CA ALA A 211 -5.17 6.14 6.56
C ALA A 211 -6.10 7.06 5.74
N SER A 212 -6.98 6.45 4.96
CA SER A 212 -8.04 7.14 4.23
C SER A 212 -9.03 7.82 5.18
N ASP A 213 -9.61 8.92 4.70
CA ASP A 213 -10.60 9.77 5.36
C ASP A 213 -11.92 9.81 4.55
N ASP A 214 -12.05 8.94 3.56
CA ASP A 214 -13.28 8.73 2.80
C ASP A 214 -13.99 7.43 3.22
N ASP A 215 -15.08 7.08 2.54
CA ASP A 215 -15.93 5.93 2.86
C ASP A 215 -15.30 4.57 2.44
N LEU A 216 -13.99 4.39 2.61
CA LEU A 216 -13.27 3.18 2.18
C LEU A 216 -13.80 1.92 2.86
N VAL A 217 -14.02 1.95 4.17
CA VAL A 217 -14.54 0.80 4.93
C VAL A 217 -15.94 0.42 4.44
N PRO A 218 -16.93 1.34 4.38
CA PRO A 218 -18.22 1.05 3.76
C PRO A 218 -18.14 0.54 2.31
N ALA A 219 -17.21 1.05 1.49
CA ALA A 219 -17.03 0.59 0.11
C ALA A 219 -16.55 -0.87 0.06
N VAL A 220 -15.59 -1.25 0.91
CA VAL A 220 -15.11 -2.63 1.02
C VAL A 220 -16.20 -3.56 1.54
N ASP A 221 -16.93 -3.17 2.59
CA ASP A 221 -18.02 -3.98 3.15
C ASP A 221 -19.12 -4.25 2.11
N ARG A 222 -19.42 -3.27 1.26
CA ARG A 222 -20.39 -3.41 0.16
C ARG A 222 -19.89 -4.38 -0.90
N LEU A 223 -18.62 -4.34 -1.27
CA LEU A 223 -18.06 -5.29 -2.22
C LEU A 223 -18.08 -6.73 -1.69
N VAL A 224 -17.80 -6.90 -0.39
CA VAL A 224 -17.91 -8.21 0.27
C VAL A 224 -19.35 -8.71 0.26
N SER A 225 -20.34 -7.84 0.52
CA SER A 225 -21.76 -8.24 0.48
C SER A 225 -22.27 -8.54 -0.94
N GLU A 226 -21.67 -7.93 -1.96
CA GLU A 226 -21.88 -8.26 -3.38
C GLU A 226 -21.21 -9.58 -3.81
N GLY A 227 -20.44 -10.22 -2.91
CA GLY A 227 -19.82 -11.54 -3.14
C GLY A 227 -18.39 -11.50 -3.64
N PHE A 228 -17.74 -10.33 -3.69
CA PHE A 228 -16.33 -10.21 -4.05
C PHE A 228 -15.43 -10.59 -2.86
N ASN A 229 -14.31 -11.27 -3.13
CA ASN A 229 -13.31 -11.59 -2.11
C ASN A 229 -12.32 -10.44 -1.94
N VAL A 230 -12.74 -9.42 -1.17
CA VAL A 230 -11.97 -8.20 -0.91
C VAL A 230 -11.63 -8.12 0.58
N SER A 231 -10.40 -7.73 0.89
CA SER A 231 -9.97 -7.45 2.26
C SER A 231 -9.24 -6.12 2.32
N ALA A 232 -9.41 -5.39 3.41
CA ALA A 232 -8.68 -4.16 3.69
C ALA A 232 -7.76 -4.34 4.90
N ARG A 233 -6.54 -3.82 4.81
CA ARG A 233 -5.57 -3.74 5.90
C ARG A 233 -5.17 -2.29 6.13
N TYR A 234 -5.32 -1.82 7.36
CA TYR A 234 -4.82 -0.52 7.77
C TYR A 234 -3.27 -0.51 7.75
N TRP A 235 -2.69 0.42 6.99
CA TRP A 235 -1.25 0.58 6.77
C TRP A 235 -0.85 2.06 6.78
N PRO A 236 -0.90 2.73 7.94
CA PRO A 236 -0.81 4.19 8.05
C PRO A 236 0.61 4.74 7.96
N TRP A 237 1.55 3.97 7.40
CA TRP A 237 2.98 4.27 7.44
C TRP A 237 3.36 5.17 6.26
N PRO A 238 3.88 6.39 6.50
CA PRO A 238 4.23 7.31 5.42
C PRO A 238 5.37 6.78 4.54
N LYS A 239 5.23 6.85 3.22
CA LYS A 239 6.19 6.36 2.22
C LYS A 239 6.56 4.89 2.41
N ALA A 240 5.55 4.04 2.61
CA ALA A 240 5.73 2.61 2.90
C ALA A 240 5.05 1.71 1.87
N GLN A 241 4.95 2.10 0.59
CA GLN A 241 4.31 1.28 -0.44
C GLN A 241 5.07 -0.01 -0.68
N GLU A 242 6.38 0.09 -0.90
CA GLU A 242 7.24 -1.07 -1.15
C GLU A 242 7.20 -2.04 0.05
N ALA A 243 7.14 -1.50 1.27
CA ALA A 243 6.97 -2.29 2.49
C ALA A 243 5.58 -2.93 2.59
N GLY A 244 4.51 -2.20 2.26
CA GLY A 244 3.15 -2.73 2.23
C GLY A 244 2.99 -3.85 1.21
N PHE A 245 3.59 -3.72 0.03
CA PHE A 245 3.60 -4.77 -0.98
C PHE A 245 4.48 -5.96 -0.60
N SER A 246 5.62 -5.73 0.07
CA SER A 246 6.42 -6.80 0.67
C SER A 246 5.62 -7.58 1.71
N HIS A 247 4.90 -6.88 2.58
CA HIS A 247 3.99 -7.49 3.54
C HIS A 247 2.91 -8.31 2.81
N CYS A 248 2.27 -7.72 1.80
CA CYS A 248 1.21 -8.37 1.03
C CYS A 248 1.70 -9.67 0.39
N ALA A 249 2.85 -9.63 -0.29
CA ALA A 249 3.49 -10.81 -0.89
C ALA A 249 3.78 -11.90 0.15
N ALA A 250 4.29 -11.52 1.32
CA ALA A 250 4.67 -12.47 2.36
C ALA A 250 3.47 -13.16 3.02
N VAL A 251 2.41 -12.42 3.35
CA VAL A 251 1.25 -12.98 4.08
C VAL A 251 0.25 -13.70 3.17
N SER A 252 0.19 -13.36 1.88
CA SER A 252 -0.74 -13.97 0.92
C SER A 252 -0.13 -15.15 0.15
N ARG A 253 1.15 -15.48 0.37
CA ARG A 253 1.87 -16.53 -0.38
C ARG A 253 1.16 -17.89 -0.36
N ALA A 254 0.56 -18.25 0.77
CA ALA A 254 -0.16 -19.51 0.93
C ALA A 254 -1.56 -19.51 0.26
N GLU A 255 -2.10 -18.33 -0.07
CA GLU A 255 -3.46 -18.16 -0.58
C GLU A 255 -3.49 -17.86 -2.09
N CYS A 256 -2.41 -17.32 -2.65
CA CYS A 256 -2.34 -16.82 -4.02
C CYS A 256 -1.14 -17.39 -4.78
N GLU A 257 -1.31 -17.82 -6.03
CA GLU A 257 -0.18 -18.20 -6.90
C GLU A 257 0.50 -16.97 -7.52
N TRP A 258 -0.30 -16.15 -8.21
CA TRP A 258 0.14 -14.90 -8.82
C TRP A 258 -0.46 -13.70 -8.09
N MET A 259 0.29 -12.60 -8.05
CA MET A 259 -0.14 -11.33 -7.50
C MET A 259 0.07 -10.21 -8.53
N ALA A 260 -0.98 -9.45 -8.81
CA ALA A 260 -0.92 -8.18 -9.52
C ALA A 260 -0.69 -7.06 -8.52
N PHE A 261 0.44 -6.37 -8.60
CA PHE A 261 0.66 -5.12 -7.86
C PHE A 261 0.32 -3.96 -8.80
N ILE A 262 -0.93 -3.51 -8.77
CA ILE A 262 -1.45 -2.45 -9.65
C ILE A 262 -2.27 -1.44 -8.85
N ASP A 263 -2.26 -0.20 -9.28
CA ASP A 263 -3.02 0.87 -8.61
C ASP A 263 -4.52 0.79 -8.96
N VAL A 264 -5.37 1.39 -8.12
CA VAL A 264 -6.85 1.32 -8.28
C VAL A 264 -7.36 2.06 -9.53
N ASP A 265 -6.51 2.86 -10.17
CA ASP A 265 -6.74 3.54 -11.45
C ASP A 265 -6.03 2.86 -12.63
N GLU A 266 -5.61 1.60 -12.46
CA GLU A 266 -4.91 0.80 -13.47
C GLU A 266 -5.73 -0.42 -13.87
N PHE A 267 -5.98 -0.58 -15.17
CA PHE A 267 -6.84 -1.62 -15.73
C PHE A 267 -6.08 -2.47 -16.73
N VAL A 268 -5.90 -3.76 -16.42
CA VAL A 268 -5.28 -4.71 -17.34
C VAL A 268 -6.24 -5.02 -18.49
N PHE A 269 -5.81 -4.83 -19.73
CA PHE A 269 -6.64 -4.99 -20.91
C PHE A 269 -5.85 -5.51 -22.12
N SER A 270 -6.44 -6.43 -22.88
CA SER A 270 -5.96 -6.77 -24.23
C SER A 270 -6.94 -6.24 -25.27
N PRO A 271 -6.47 -5.54 -26.33
CA PRO A 271 -7.32 -5.21 -27.47
C PRO A 271 -8.01 -6.42 -28.10
N ASN A 272 -7.43 -7.62 -27.98
CA ASN A 272 -8.03 -8.85 -28.49
C ASN A 272 -9.28 -9.28 -27.72
N TRP A 273 -9.50 -8.76 -26.50
CA TRP A 273 -10.70 -9.07 -25.72
C TRP A 273 -11.93 -8.30 -26.21
N ALA A 274 -11.77 -7.22 -26.98
CA ALA A 274 -12.87 -6.36 -27.43
C ALA A 274 -13.93 -7.09 -28.27
N GLY A 275 -13.52 -8.15 -28.98
CA GLY A 275 -14.42 -9.03 -29.74
C GLY A 275 -15.29 -9.94 -28.88
N SER A 276 -14.97 -10.11 -27.59
CA SER A 276 -15.72 -11.00 -26.69
C SER A 276 -17.05 -10.38 -26.26
N ALA A 277 -18.12 -11.18 -26.33
CA ALA A 277 -19.45 -10.73 -25.90
C ALA A 277 -19.54 -10.50 -24.38
N ARG A 278 -18.75 -11.25 -23.59
CA ARG A 278 -18.72 -11.19 -22.12
C ARG A 278 -17.28 -11.30 -21.63
N PRO A 279 -16.96 -10.77 -20.44
CA PRO A 279 -15.67 -11.01 -19.80
C PRO A 279 -15.58 -12.48 -19.37
N ALA A 280 -14.35 -13.00 -19.28
CA ALA A 280 -14.11 -14.36 -18.83
C ALA A 280 -12.85 -14.42 -17.98
N ARG A 281 -12.88 -15.24 -16.92
CA ARG A 281 -11.74 -15.43 -16.00
C ARG A 281 -10.47 -15.96 -16.69
N SER A 282 -10.64 -16.66 -17.82
CA SER A 282 -9.52 -17.14 -18.65
C SER A 282 -8.74 -16.02 -19.32
N MET A 283 -9.27 -14.78 -19.38
CA MET A 283 -8.58 -13.64 -19.98
C MET A 283 -7.25 -13.37 -19.25
N LEU A 284 -7.27 -13.12 -17.94
CA LEU A 284 -6.04 -13.00 -17.15
C LEU A 284 -5.32 -14.33 -16.93
N GLY A 285 -6.07 -15.44 -16.82
CA GLY A 285 -5.46 -16.78 -16.74
C GLY A 285 -4.50 -17.07 -17.91
N SER A 286 -4.84 -16.62 -19.13
CA SER A 286 -3.97 -16.78 -20.30
C SER A 286 -2.68 -15.95 -20.23
N VAL A 287 -2.68 -14.83 -19.50
CA VAL A 287 -1.52 -13.93 -19.34
C VAL A 287 -0.46 -14.56 -18.44
N VAL A 288 -0.89 -15.28 -17.42
CA VAL A 288 -0.02 -15.95 -16.44
C VAL A 288 0.22 -17.43 -16.76
N SER A 289 -0.33 -17.93 -17.88
CA SER A 289 -0.06 -19.28 -18.40
C SER A 289 1.31 -19.33 -19.06
N VAL A 290 2.34 -19.31 -18.22
CA VAL A 290 3.76 -19.23 -18.61
C VAL A 290 4.56 -20.38 -17.99
N PRO A 291 5.74 -20.73 -18.54
CA PRO A 291 6.57 -21.80 -17.99
C PRO A 291 6.86 -21.62 -16.49
N PRO A 292 7.04 -22.69 -15.70
CA PRO A 292 7.32 -22.61 -14.27
C PRO A 292 8.56 -21.77 -13.91
N SER A 293 9.54 -21.69 -14.81
CA SER A 293 10.74 -20.83 -14.66
C SER A 293 10.43 -19.32 -14.68
N VAL A 294 9.22 -18.92 -15.02
CA VAL A 294 8.85 -17.50 -15.10
C VAL A 294 8.28 -17.06 -13.76
N GLY A 295 8.98 -16.13 -13.11
CA GLY A 295 8.58 -15.53 -11.84
C GLY A 295 7.82 -14.22 -11.98
N GLN A 296 7.94 -13.56 -13.14
CA GLN A 296 7.32 -12.26 -13.37
C GLN A 296 6.87 -12.12 -14.83
N VAL A 297 5.64 -11.64 -15.04
CA VAL A 297 5.10 -11.27 -16.35
C VAL A 297 4.93 -9.75 -16.38
N SER A 298 5.84 -9.07 -17.08
CA SER A 298 5.83 -7.63 -17.31
C SER A 298 4.84 -7.24 -18.40
N ILE A 299 4.16 -6.11 -18.21
CA ILE A 299 3.09 -5.60 -19.08
C ILE A 299 3.33 -4.11 -19.33
N ASP A 300 3.21 -3.68 -20.59
CA ASP A 300 3.34 -2.27 -20.94
C ASP A 300 2.19 -1.43 -20.38
N CYS A 301 2.44 -0.14 -20.17
CA CYS A 301 1.49 0.78 -19.56
C CYS A 301 1.23 1.98 -20.47
N HIS A 302 -0.05 2.27 -20.73
CA HIS A 302 -0.49 3.47 -21.43
C HIS A 302 -1.17 4.43 -20.48
N VAL A 303 -0.78 5.70 -20.55
CA VAL A 303 -1.27 6.73 -19.64
C VAL A 303 -2.40 7.54 -20.25
N PHE A 304 -3.53 7.57 -19.54
CA PHE A 304 -4.74 8.29 -19.92
C PHE A 304 -4.83 9.66 -19.23
N GLY A 305 -5.45 10.59 -19.95
CA GLY A 305 -5.70 11.99 -19.57
C GLY A 305 -7.16 12.32 -19.32
N PRO A 306 -7.46 13.58 -18.92
CA PRO A 306 -8.81 13.97 -18.48
C PRO A 306 -9.87 13.93 -19.58
N SER A 307 -9.47 13.90 -20.86
CA SER A 307 -10.38 13.65 -21.98
C SER A 307 -11.53 14.65 -22.10
N GLY A 308 -11.25 15.93 -21.85
CA GLY A 308 -12.22 17.02 -21.85
C GLY A 308 -13.10 17.08 -20.61
N GLN A 309 -12.97 16.14 -19.66
CA GLN A 309 -13.76 16.13 -18.42
C GLN A 309 -13.29 17.21 -17.45
N THR A 310 -14.23 17.78 -16.71
CA THR A 310 -13.99 18.75 -15.62
C THR A 310 -14.42 18.23 -14.25
N ALA A 311 -15.18 17.13 -14.21
CA ALA A 311 -15.58 16.43 -13.00
C ALA A 311 -15.29 14.92 -13.12
N HIS A 312 -15.26 14.22 -11.98
CA HIS A 312 -15.13 12.77 -11.98
C HIS A 312 -16.30 12.14 -12.77
N PRO A 313 -16.03 11.28 -13.76
CA PRO A 313 -17.10 10.69 -14.57
C PRO A 313 -17.99 9.77 -13.74
N LYS A 314 -19.30 9.96 -13.78
CA LYS A 314 -20.26 9.11 -13.04
C LYS A 314 -20.10 7.62 -13.38
N GLY A 315 -19.96 7.32 -14.67
CA GLY A 315 -19.72 5.96 -15.17
C GLY A 315 -18.31 5.42 -14.90
N GLY A 316 -17.47 6.08 -14.09
CA GLY A 316 -16.14 5.62 -13.75
C GLY A 316 -15.03 6.06 -14.72
N VAL A 317 -13.79 5.78 -14.34
CA VAL A 317 -12.59 6.26 -15.05
C VAL A 317 -12.49 5.66 -16.45
N THR A 318 -12.91 4.40 -16.63
CA THR A 318 -12.87 3.73 -17.93
C THR A 318 -13.88 4.29 -18.93
N GLN A 319 -14.92 4.98 -18.46
CA GLN A 319 -15.97 5.54 -19.31
C GLN A 319 -15.72 7.00 -19.69
N GLY A 320 -15.17 7.79 -18.76
CA GLY A 320 -14.96 9.21 -18.99
C GLY A 320 -13.59 9.58 -19.57
N TYR A 321 -12.56 8.76 -19.32
CA TYR A 321 -11.21 9.03 -19.79
C TYR A 321 -10.84 8.12 -20.97
N THR A 322 -10.76 8.69 -22.17
CA THR A 322 -10.51 7.98 -23.44
C THR A 322 -9.32 8.53 -24.22
N CYS A 323 -8.85 9.73 -23.88
CA CYS A 323 -7.62 10.30 -24.40
C CYS A 323 -6.42 9.72 -23.66
N ARG A 324 -5.38 9.33 -24.40
CA ARG A 324 -4.10 8.89 -23.84
C ARG A 324 -2.91 9.49 -24.56
N GLN A 325 -1.76 9.40 -23.90
CA GLN A 325 -0.47 9.65 -24.53
C GLN A 325 -0.12 8.53 -25.52
N LEU A 326 0.64 8.87 -26.56
CA LEU A 326 1.17 7.95 -27.55
C LEU A 326 2.28 7.08 -26.96
N ALA A 327 3.17 7.69 -26.16
CA ALA A 327 4.30 7.02 -25.53
C ALA A 327 3.84 6.00 -24.47
N GLU A 328 4.57 4.90 -24.38
CA GLU A 328 4.44 3.90 -23.33
C GLU A 328 5.27 4.31 -22.10
N GLU A 329 4.74 4.02 -20.92
CA GLU A 329 5.38 4.31 -19.64
C GLU A 329 5.94 3.04 -18.98
N ARG A 330 6.50 3.18 -17.77
CA ARG A 330 7.02 2.05 -16.99
C ARG A 330 6.01 0.90 -16.90
N HIS A 331 6.51 -0.32 -17.05
CA HIS A 331 5.73 -1.54 -17.07
C HIS A 331 5.13 -1.86 -15.69
N LYS A 332 4.05 -2.63 -15.68
CA LYS A 332 3.49 -3.30 -14.49
C LYS A 332 3.82 -4.77 -14.54
N SER A 333 3.50 -5.54 -13.50
CA SER A 333 3.68 -6.98 -13.60
C SER A 333 2.75 -7.83 -12.74
N PHE A 334 2.54 -9.06 -13.20
CA PHE A 334 2.09 -10.17 -12.36
C PHE A 334 3.32 -10.90 -11.81
N ILE A 335 3.32 -11.16 -10.51
CA ILE A 335 4.42 -11.81 -9.78
C ILE A 335 3.96 -13.17 -9.28
N ARG A 336 4.71 -14.23 -9.60
CA ARG A 336 4.52 -15.55 -9.00
C ARG A 336 5.08 -15.49 -7.58
N LEU A 337 4.24 -15.62 -6.55
CA LEU A 337 4.66 -15.39 -5.16
C LEU A 337 5.76 -16.34 -4.69
N ASP A 338 5.83 -17.55 -5.24
CA ASP A 338 6.90 -18.51 -4.93
C ASP A 338 8.26 -18.17 -5.56
N ALA A 339 8.27 -17.31 -6.57
CA ALA A 339 9.48 -16.85 -7.24
C ALA A 339 10.11 -15.61 -6.57
N VAL A 340 9.39 -14.94 -5.66
CA VAL A 340 9.87 -13.72 -4.99
C VAL A 340 11.08 -14.03 -4.11
N ASP A 341 12.13 -13.22 -4.25
CA ASP A 341 13.36 -13.34 -3.45
C ASP A 341 13.09 -13.19 -1.94
N ARG A 342 13.89 -13.86 -1.09
CA ARG A 342 13.70 -13.80 0.37
C ARG A 342 13.80 -12.37 0.92
N SER A 343 14.57 -11.49 0.30
CA SER A 343 14.69 -10.10 0.75
C SER A 343 13.39 -9.29 0.60
N LEU A 344 12.45 -9.73 -0.25
CA LEU A 344 11.23 -9.01 -0.64
C LEU A 344 11.49 -7.64 -1.30
N VAL A 345 12.74 -7.37 -1.71
CA VAL A 345 13.10 -6.12 -2.36
C VAL A 345 12.24 -5.91 -3.60
N ASN A 346 11.69 -4.70 -3.76
CA ASN A 346 10.82 -4.39 -4.88
C ASN A 346 10.90 -2.93 -5.31
N SER A 347 10.47 -2.68 -6.55
CA SER A 347 10.23 -1.33 -7.08
C SER A 347 8.75 -1.19 -7.41
N VAL A 348 7.91 -1.35 -6.38
CA VAL A 348 6.44 -1.26 -6.40
C VAL A 348 5.80 -2.35 -7.27
N HIS A 349 5.96 -2.29 -8.59
CA HIS A 349 5.37 -3.22 -9.54
C HIS A 349 6.32 -4.35 -9.97
N HIS A 350 7.54 -4.42 -9.42
CA HIS A 350 8.55 -5.45 -9.72
C HIS A 350 9.20 -5.95 -8.44
N PHE A 351 9.37 -7.26 -8.33
CA PHE A 351 10.08 -7.85 -7.20
C PHE A 351 11.42 -8.42 -7.65
N GLY A 352 12.41 -8.40 -6.75
CA GLY A 352 13.56 -9.28 -6.86
C GLY A 352 13.09 -10.73 -6.93
N LEU A 353 13.64 -11.51 -7.86
CA LEU A 353 13.31 -12.91 -8.05
C LEU A 353 14.44 -13.80 -7.50
N LYS A 354 14.06 -14.98 -7.00
CA LYS A 354 15.00 -16.04 -6.64
C LYS A 354 15.79 -16.47 -7.87
N GLU A 355 16.99 -16.99 -7.64
CA GLU A 355 17.81 -17.61 -8.68
C GLU A 355 17.03 -18.69 -9.46
N GLY A 356 17.23 -18.74 -10.78
CA GLY A 356 16.52 -19.65 -11.67
C GLY A 356 15.17 -19.14 -12.19
N PHE A 357 14.59 -18.10 -11.60
CA PHE A 357 13.39 -17.44 -12.13
C PHE A 357 13.73 -16.26 -13.04
N ARG A 358 12.90 -16.05 -14.06
CA ARG A 358 13.06 -14.95 -15.03
C ARG A 358 11.79 -14.14 -15.24
N THR A 359 11.97 -12.93 -15.76
CA THR A 359 10.89 -12.05 -16.23
C THR A 359 10.62 -12.29 -17.71
N VAL A 360 9.35 -12.27 -18.10
CA VAL A 360 8.93 -12.23 -19.52
C VAL A 360 8.00 -11.05 -19.75
N LYS A 361 7.94 -10.55 -20.98
CA LYS A 361 7.04 -9.46 -21.38
C LYS A 361 5.80 -10.01 -22.10
N ALA A 362 4.61 -9.66 -21.62
CA ALA A 362 3.35 -9.94 -22.30
C ALA A 362 3.13 -8.91 -23.41
N ARG A 363 3.11 -9.35 -24.68
CA ARG A 363 3.04 -8.46 -25.84
C ARG A 363 1.63 -8.08 -26.29
N SER A 364 0.63 -8.88 -25.95
CA SER A 364 -0.77 -8.70 -26.39
C SER A 364 -1.65 -8.07 -25.31
N VAL A 365 -1.08 -7.69 -24.17
CA VAL A 365 -1.78 -7.17 -23.00
C VAL A 365 -1.09 -5.88 -22.59
N ARG A 366 -1.88 -4.93 -22.11
CA ARG A 366 -1.42 -3.64 -21.60
C ARG A 366 -2.13 -3.30 -20.31
N VAL A 367 -1.59 -2.34 -19.57
CA VAL A 367 -2.29 -1.63 -18.50
C VAL A 367 -2.72 -0.27 -19.03
N ASN A 368 -4.01 0.04 -18.92
CA ASN A 368 -4.52 1.39 -19.06
C ASN A 368 -4.44 2.07 -17.70
N HIS A 369 -3.57 3.06 -17.55
CA HIS A 369 -3.36 3.80 -16.32
C HIS A 369 -4.00 5.18 -16.41
N TYR A 370 -5.06 5.39 -15.65
CA TYR A 370 -5.80 6.65 -15.56
C TYR A 370 -5.10 7.64 -14.62
N LYS A 371 -3.84 7.93 -14.95
CA LYS A 371 -2.90 8.73 -14.14
C LYS A 371 -3.34 10.18 -14.01
N TYR A 372 -3.73 10.80 -15.13
CA TYR A 372 -4.09 12.21 -15.21
C TYR A 372 -5.61 12.34 -15.29
N GLN A 373 -6.25 12.30 -14.12
CA GLN A 373 -7.68 12.51 -13.97
C GLN A 373 -8.02 14.00 -13.97
N VAL A 374 -9.29 14.34 -13.80
CA VAL A 374 -9.70 15.75 -13.61
C VAL A 374 -8.94 16.39 -12.44
N TRP A 375 -8.77 17.71 -12.49
CA TRP A 375 -7.85 18.41 -11.59
C TRP A 375 -8.14 18.16 -10.11
N ASP A 376 -9.41 18.14 -9.72
CA ASP A 376 -9.82 17.90 -8.34
C ASP A 376 -9.41 16.53 -7.80
N GLU A 377 -9.30 15.53 -8.67
CA GLU A 377 -8.76 14.20 -8.33
C GLU A 377 -7.24 14.21 -8.33
N PHE A 378 -6.65 14.80 -9.37
CA PHE A 378 -5.21 14.83 -9.54
C PHE A 378 -4.50 15.60 -8.41
N LYS A 379 -5.08 16.71 -7.95
CA LYS A 379 -4.51 17.55 -6.87
C LYS A 379 -4.44 16.82 -5.52
N LEU A 380 -5.32 15.83 -5.28
CA LEU A 380 -5.25 15.00 -4.08
C LEU A 380 -4.02 14.09 -4.11
N LYS A 381 -3.73 13.48 -5.27
CA LYS A 381 -2.49 12.73 -5.52
C LYS A 381 -1.25 13.62 -5.44
N PHE A 382 -1.38 14.90 -5.83
CA PHE A 382 -0.29 15.89 -5.78
C PHE A 382 0.11 16.25 -4.34
N ARG A 383 -0.85 16.50 -3.45
CA ARG A 383 -0.59 16.92 -2.06
C ARG A 383 -0.05 15.82 -1.17
N ARG A 384 -0.36 14.55 -1.50
CA ARG A 384 -0.02 13.40 -0.65
C ARG A 384 0.41 12.23 -1.55
N ARG A 385 1.60 12.30 -2.16
CA ARG A 385 2.33 11.09 -2.60
C ARG A 385 2.79 10.33 -1.36
N ALA A 386 1.83 9.75 -0.66
CA ALA A 386 1.96 9.22 0.68
C ALA A 386 2.68 7.86 0.73
N SER A 387 2.90 7.22 -0.42
CA SER A 387 3.24 5.80 -0.46
C SER A 387 4.65 5.52 -1.00
N THR A 388 5.19 6.32 -1.93
CA THR A 388 6.53 6.07 -2.53
C THR A 388 7.59 7.09 -2.16
N TYR A 389 8.86 6.70 -2.28
CA TYR A 389 10.05 7.56 -2.14
C TYR A 389 10.30 8.49 -3.35
N VAL A 390 9.24 8.95 -4.04
CA VAL A 390 9.40 9.94 -5.10
C VAL A 390 9.54 11.33 -4.47
N ALA A 391 10.40 12.18 -5.06
CA ALA A 391 10.59 13.55 -4.60
C ALA A 391 9.24 14.28 -4.51
N ASP A 392 9.04 15.00 -3.41
CA ASP A 392 7.91 15.91 -3.26
C ASP A 392 7.97 16.93 -4.39
N TRP A 393 6.85 17.12 -5.08
CA TRP A 393 6.73 17.98 -6.23
C TRP A 393 6.93 19.46 -5.93
N THR A 394 6.67 19.83 -4.69
CA THR A 394 6.96 21.16 -4.15
C THR A 394 8.46 21.38 -3.96
N ASN A 395 9.27 20.32 -3.97
CA ASN A 395 10.72 20.41 -3.89
C ASN A 395 11.31 20.75 -5.26
N THR A 396 12.29 21.65 -5.31
CA THR A 396 12.99 22.04 -6.54
C THR A 396 13.98 20.98 -7.05
N VAL A 397 14.29 19.98 -6.22
CA VAL A 397 15.19 18.88 -6.58
C VAL A 397 14.55 17.95 -7.63
N ASN A 398 15.33 17.56 -8.65
CA ASN A 398 14.91 16.68 -9.77
C ASN A 398 13.81 17.25 -10.67
N ALA A 399 13.92 18.53 -11.07
CA ALA A 399 12.99 19.21 -11.99
C ALA A 399 12.79 18.48 -13.34
N GLY A 400 13.77 17.71 -13.80
CA GLY A 400 13.69 16.92 -15.06
C GLY A 400 13.25 15.46 -14.90
N SER A 401 12.80 15.01 -13.72
CA SER A 401 12.38 13.61 -13.55
C SER A 401 11.14 13.28 -14.38
N ARG A 402 11.13 12.11 -15.03
CA ARG A 402 9.92 11.55 -15.68
C ARG A 402 8.79 11.23 -14.69
N ASP A 403 9.11 11.15 -13.40
CA ASP A 403 8.11 11.05 -12.36
C ASP A 403 7.35 12.37 -12.18
N ARG A 404 7.77 13.44 -12.90
CA ARG A 404 7.09 14.73 -12.97
C ARG A 404 5.98 14.81 -14.03
N THR A 405 4.96 15.63 -13.78
CA THR A 405 3.79 15.90 -14.61
C THR A 405 4.23 16.98 -15.56
N PRO A 406 4.26 16.71 -16.87
CA PRO A 406 4.67 17.69 -17.84
C PRO A 406 3.85 18.99 -17.70
N GLY A 407 4.55 20.12 -17.56
CA GLY A 407 3.94 21.44 -17.47
C GLY A 407 3.25 21.77 -16.14
N LEU A 408 3.47 20.99 -15.08
CA LEU A 408 3.06 21.35 -13.72
C LEU A 408 4.26 21.94 -12.96
N GLY A 409 4.08 23.12 -12.37
CA GLY A 409 5.08 23.78 -11.53
C GLY A 409 5.22 23.13 -10.15
N PHE A 410 5.58 23.93 -9.14
CA PHE A 410 5.78 23.47 -7.77
C PHE A 410 4.53 23.66 -6.88
N GLU A 411 3.47 24.25 -7.42
CA GLU A 411 2.24 24.58 -6.69
C GLU A 411 1.05 23.78 -7.21
N ALA A 412 0.09 23.52 -6.31
CA ALA A 412 -1.17 22.84 -6.63
C ALA A 412 -2.17 23.81 -7.29
N VAL A 413 -1.75 24.45 -8.38
CA VAL A 413 -2.59 25.33 -9.22
C VAL A 413 -2.93 24.59 -10.51
N GLU A 414 -4.21 24.62 -10.90
CA GLU A 414 -4.67 23.96 -12.12
C GLU A 414 -4.00 24.57 -13.35
N PRO A 415 -3.28 23.78 -14.17
CA PRO A 415 -2.70 24.30 -15.40
C PRO A 415 -3.79 24.71 -16.41
N ALA A 416 -3.55 25.79 -17.15
CA ALA A 416 -4.43 26.19 -18.25
C ALA A 416 -4.66 25.01 -19.22
N GLY A 417 -5.94 24.78 -19.55
CA GLY A 417 -6.37 23.70 -20.44
C GLY A 417 -6.14 22.29 -19.90
N TRP A 418 -6.07 22.08 -18.57
CA TRP A 418 -5.84 20.76 -17.97
C TRP A 418 -6.76 19.68 -18.54
N SER A 419 -8.05 19.98 -18.71
CA SER A 419 -9.02 19.01 -19.23
C SER A 419 -8.71 18.52 -20.66
N GLN A 420 -7.96 19.29 -21.46
CA GLN A 420 -7.54 18.91 -22.83
C GLN A 420 -6.14 18.28 -22.90
N LYS A 421 -5.40 18.19 -21.78
CA LYS A 421 -4.04 17.65 -21.78
C LYS A 421 -3.99 16.13 -21.98
N PHE A 422 -2.84 15.65 -22.44
CA PHE A 422 -2.51 14.23 -22.60
C PHE A 422 -3.44 13.46 -23.54
N CYS A 423 -3.95 14.14 -24.58
CA CYS A 423 -4.83 13.57 -25.61
C CYS A 423 -4.14 13.50 -26.98
N GLU A 424 -3.18 12.58 -27.11
CA GLU A 424 -2.50 12.33 -28.38
C GLU A 424 -3.20 11.24 -29.18
N VAL A 425 -3.82 10.27 -28.49
CA VAL A 425 -4.61 9.20 -29.08
C VAL A 425 -5.97 9.12 -28.39
N ASN A 426 -7.05 9.15 -29.17
CA ASN A 426 -8.38 8.77 -28.69
C ASN A 426 -8.53 7.24 -28.72
N ASP A 427 -8.59 6.61 -27.56
CA ASP A 427 -8.61 5.15 -27.36
C ASP A 427 -9.86 4.74 -26.57
N THR A 428 -10.96 4.47 -27.28
CA THR A 428 -12.25 4.07 -26.69
C THR A 428 -12.36 2.57 -26.44
N ARG A 429 -11.34 1.77 -26.76
CA ARG A 429 -11.46 0.30 -26.82
C ARG A 429 -11.93 -0.32 -25.50
N LEU A 430 -11.36 0.11 -24.36
CA LEU A 430 -11.79 -0.38 -23.05
C LEU A 430 -13.17 0.16 -22.66
N LYS A 431 -13.46 1.43 -22.99
CA LYS A 431 -14.78 2.03 -22.79
C LYS A 431 -15.87 1.20 -23.48
N ASP A 432 -15.75 0.99 -24.78
CA ASP A 432 -16.73 0.30 -25.62
C ASP A 432 -16.87 -1.18 -25.19
N THR A 433 -15.76 -1.80 -24.79
CA THR A 433 -15.76 -3.16 -24.25
C THR A 433 -16.52 -3.22 -22.91
N ASN A 434 -16.26 -2.28 -22.01
CA ASN A 434 -16.93 -2.22 -20.71
C ASN A 434 -18.41 -1.92 -20.85
N GLN A 435 -18.82 -1.07 -21.79
CA GLN A 435 -20.24 -0.83 -22.06
C GLN A 435 -20.97 -2.12 -22.47
N LYS A 436 -20.33 -2.96 -23.27
CA LYS A 436 -20.87 -4.28 -23.65
C LYS A 436 -20.94 -5.24 -22.47
N TRP A 437 -19.92 -5.25 -21.61
CA TRP A 437 -19.78 -6.23 -20.53
C TRP A 437 -20.57 -5.88 -19.27
N PHE A 438 -20.71 -4.59 -18.97
CA PHE A 438 -21.23 -4.09 -17.69
C PHE A 438 -22.29 -3.00 -17.85
N GLY A 439 -22.62 -2.60 -19.07
CA GLY A 439 -23.70 -1.67 -19.34
C GLY A 439 -25.06 -2.34 -19.22
N ALA A 440 -25.99 -1.66 -18.56
CA ALA A 440 -27.39 -2.07 -18.49
C ALA A 440 -28.31 -0.86 -18.71
N VAL A 441 -29.46 -1.11 -19.33
CA VAL A 441 -30.53 -0.12 -19.48
C VAL A 441 -31.59 -0.42 -18.42
N GLY A 442 -31.82 0.54 -17.53
CA GLY A 442 -32.82 0.42 -16.47
C GLY A 442 -34.25 0.47 -17.03
N PRO A 443 -35.27 0.17 -16.18
CA PRO A 443 -36.67 0.17 -16.58
C PRO A 443 -37.17 1.51 -17.14
N SER A 444 -36.55 2.62 -16.73
CA SER A 444 -36.82 3.99 -17.19
C SER A 444 -36.09 4.36 -18.50
N GLY A 445 -35.34 3.43 -19.10
CA GLY A 445 -34.52 3.69 -20.28
C GLY A 445 -33.15 4.31 -19.97
N GLU A 446 -32.80 4.49 -18.69
CA GLU A 446 -31.51 5.07 -18.30
C GLU A 446 -30.38 4.05 -18.43
N TYR A 447 -29.33 4.40 -19.18
CA TYR A 447 -28.13 3.58 -19.31
C TYR A 447 -27.20 3.80 -18.11
N ARG A 448 -26.76 2.73 -17.45
CA ARG A 448 -25.82 2.75 -16.32
C ARG A 448 -24.81 1.62 -16.40
N MET A 449 -23.62 1.87 -15.88
CA MET A 449 -22.62 0.84 -15.62
C MET A 449 -22.94 0.08 -14.33
N ALA A 450 -22.52 -1.19 -14.23
CA ALA A 450 -22.74 -2.02 -13.05
C ALA A 450 -22.17 -1.47 -11.72
N TRP A 451 -21.23 -0.52 -11.78
CA TRP A 451 -20.60 0.11 -10.62
C TRP A 451 -21.16 1.49 -10.27
N GLU A 452 -22.05 2.05 -11.09
CA GLU A 452 -22.88 3.20 -10.69
C GLU A 452 -23.92 2.79 -9.63
#